data_AF-A0A518G6Q5-F1
#
_entry.id   AF-A0A518G6Q5-F1
#
_cell.length_a   1.000
_cell.length_b   1.000
_cell.length_c   1.000
_cell.angle_alpha   90.00
_cell.angle_beta   90.00
_cell.angle_gamma   90.00
#
_symmetry.space_group_name_H-M   'P 1'
#
loop_
_entity.id
_entity.type
_entity.pdbx_description
1 polymer ?
#
loop_
_entity_poly.entity_id
_entity_poly.type
_entity_poly.pdbx_seq_one_letter_code
_entity_poly.pdbx_strand_id
1 'polypeptide(L)'
;MSHQNLAEFMTRSTPVEKIRKVVAAQLGAFGAQQVESLSESLLIRNGLFCGRRFQCDSYEVVWFLEEDEIKYFSPCGELLKCSSAISAIHEYESVAADEPQESHQSRRAA
;
A
#
# COMPACT_ATOMS: atom_id res chain seq x y z
N MET A 1 20.96 25.25 15.33
CA MET A 1 19.62 24.85 14.86
C MET A 1 19.83 24.09 13.56
N SER A 2 19.82 22.76 13.62
CA SER A 2 20.30 21.89 12.56
C SER A 2 19.21 21.65 11.50
N HIS A 3 19.42 22.19 10.31
CA HIS A 3 18.60 21.98 9.11
C HIS A 3 18.69 20.55 8.53
N GLN A 4 19.36 19.61 9.21
CA GLN A 4 19.60 18.24 8.72
C GLN A 4 18.48 17.24 9.05
N ASN A 5 17.47 17.58 9.85
CA ASN A 5 16.42 16.64 10.28
C ASN A 5 15.17 16.60 9.37
N LEU A 6 15.03 17.50 8.40
CA LEU A 6 13.81 17.59 7.59
C LEU A 6 13.78 16.55 6.45
N ALA A 7 14.95 16.24 5.86
CA ALA A 7 15.06 15.23 4.81
C ALA A 7 14.81 13.82 5.36
N GLU A 8 15.33 13.49 6.55
CA GLU A 8 15.12 12.18 7.19
C GLU A 8 13.64 11.91 7.53
N PHE A 9 12.87 12.95 7.84
CA PHE A 9 11.42 12.87 8.04
C PHE A 9 10.65 12.69 6.72
N MET A 10 11.20 13.19 5.61
CA MET A 10 10.67 12.99 4.25
C MET A 10 11.10 11.65 3.63
N THR A 11 12.09 10.95 4.20
CA THR A 11 12.58 9.65 3.70
C THR A 11 11.82 8.44 4.25
N ARG A 12 11.08 8.58 5.36
CA ARG A 12 10.28 7.48 5.94
C ARG A 12 8.87 7.49 5.38
N SER A 13 8.52 6.49 4.58
CA SER A 13 7.13 6.30 4.14
C SER A 13 6.21 6.14 5.34
N THR A 14 5.12 6.90 5.34
CA THR A 14 4.08 6.80 6.36
C THR A 14 3.45 5.40 6.33
N PRO A 15 2.86 4.91 7.44
CA PRO A 15 2.14 3.64 7.44
C PRO A 15 1.09 3.56 6.33
N VAL A 16 0.39 4.67 6.05
CA VAL A 16 -0.61 4.72 4.98
C VAL A 16 0.02 4.52 3.60
N GLU A 17 1.16 5.13 3.31
CA GLU A 17 1.86 4.93 2.03
C GLU A 17 2.36 3.50 1.88
N LYS A 18 2.85 2.88 2.96
CA LYS A 18 3.24 1.47 2.93
C LYS A 18 2.03 0.57 2.65
N ILE A 19 0.90 0.83 3.30
CA ILE A 19 -0.34 0.09 3.06
C ILE A 19 -0.81 0.24 1.62
N ARG A 20 -0.75 1.43 1.02
CA ARG A 20 -1.10 1.60 -0.41
C ARG A 20 -0.28 0.69 -1.31
N LYS A 21 1.03 0.60 -1.08
CA LYS A 21 1.94 -0.24 -1.87
C LYS A 21 1.63 -1.73 -1.69
N VAL A 22 1.42 -2.15 -0.44
CA VAL A 22 1.02 -3.53 -0.10
C VAL A 22 -0.29 -3.89 -0.80
N VAL A 23 -1.30 -3.02 -0.71
CA VAL A 23 -2.62 -3.22 -1.31
C VAL A 23 -2.52 -3.29 -2.83
N ALA A 24 -1.83 -2.35 -3.48
CA ALA A 24 -1.66 -2.34 -4.93
C ALA A 24 -0.95 -3.61 -5.43
N ALA A 25 0.13 -4.03 -4.75
CA ALA A 25 0.86 -5.25 -5.10
C ALA A 25 -0.01 -6.51 -4.93
N GLN A 26 -0.75 -6.60 -3.83
CA GLN A 26 -1.61 -7.75 -3.55
C GLN A 26 -2.81 -7.82 -4.51
N LEU A 27 -3.40 -6.69 -4.89
CA LEU A 27 -4.46 -6.62 -5.89
C LEU A 27 -3.94 -7.00 -7.29
N GLY A 28 -2.73 -6.56 -7.65
CA GLY A 28 -2.07 -7.00 -8.89
C GLY A 28 -1.86 -8.52 -8.92
N ALA A 29 -1.49 -9.12 -7.79
CA ALA A 29 -1.37 -10.58 -7.67
C ALA A 29 -2.73 -11.32 -7.79
N PHE A 30 -3.86 -10.67 -7.47
CA PHE A 30 -5.20 -11.20 -7.73
C PHE A 30 -5.68 -10.96 -9.18
N GLY A 31 -4.90 -10.25 -9.99
CA GLY A 31 -5.22 -9.97 -11.39
C GLY A 31 -5.98 -8.66 -11.62
N ALA A 32 -6.10 -7.80 -10.60
CA ALA A 32 -6.67 -6.46 -10.77
C ALA A 32 -5.86 -5.65 -11.79
N GLN A 33 -6.56 -4.97 -12.69
CA GLN A 33 -5.96 -4.08 -13.69
C GLN A 33 -5.86 -2.65 -13.16
N GLN A 34 -4.89 -1.87 -13.66
CA GLN A 34 -4.72 -0.44 -13.33
C GLN A 34 -4.56 -0.17 -11.82
N VAL A 35 -3.72 -0.95 -11.14
CA VAL A 35 -3.47 -0.83 -9.68
C VAL A 35 -2.88 0.54 -9.27
N GLU A 36 -2.31 1.28 -10.22
CA GLU A 36 -1.87 2.67 -10.08
C GLU A 36 -3.04 3.65 -9.90
N SER A 37 -4.25 3.27 -10.30
CA SER A 37 -5.48 4.07 -10.19
C SER A 37 -6.31 3.72 -8.95
N LEU A 38 -5.65 3.24 -7.89
CA LEU A 38 -6.29 2.85 -6.62
C LEU A 38 -7.07 4.04 -6.03
N SER A 39 -8.38 3.88 -5.90
CA SER A 39 -9.25 4.84 -5.22
C SER A 39 -9.19 4.60 -3.71
N GLU A 40 -9.08 5.67 -2.92
CA GLU A 40 -8.94 5.60 -1.45
C GLU A 40 -10.01 6.47 -0.78
N SER A 41 -10.64 5.92 0.26
CA SER A 41 -11.59 6.64 1.12
C SER A 41 -11.36 6.33 2.60
N LEU A 42 -11.75 7.27 3.47
CA LEU A 42 -11.71 7.05 4.92
C LEU A 42 -12.90 6.18 5.34
N LEU A 43 -12.65 5.22 6.22
CA LEU A 43 -13.69 4.43 6.87
C LEU A 43 -14.02 5.09 8.21
N ILE A 44 -15.23 5.65 8.29
CA ILE A 44 -15.77 6.25 9.51
C ILE A 44 -17.01 5.47 9.93
N ARG A 45 -17.04 5.02 11.19
CA ARG A 45 -18.21 4.35 11.78
C ARG A 45 -18.56 5.02 13.10
N ASN A 46 -19.82 5.41 13.28
CA ASN A 46 -20.31 6.11 14.47
C ASN A 46 -19.48 7.38 14.82
N GLY A 47 -19.00 8.09 13.81
CA GLY A 47 -18.17 9.30 13.99
C GLY A 47 -16.70 9.04 14.34
N LEU A 48 -16.28 7.77 14.43
CA LEU A 48 -14.90 7.38 14.73
C LEU A 48 -14.17 6.93 13.47
N PHE A 49 -12.90 7.31 13.36
CA PHE A 49 -12.03 6.85 12.28
C PHE A 49 -11.59 5.41 12.57
N CYS A 50 -12.01 4.47 11.72
CA CYS A 50 -11.74 3.05 11.90
C CYS A 50 -10.66 2.52 10.95
N GLY A 51 -10.40 3.22 9.84
CA GLY A 51 -9.73 2.57 8.73
C GLY A 51 -9.71 3.33 7.43
N ARG A 52 -9.28 2.64 6.38
CA ARG A 52 -9.36 3.10 5.01
C ARG A 52 -9.92 2.00 4.12
N ARG A 53 -10.71 2.40 3.13
CA ARG A 53 -11.20 1.52 2.07
C ARG A 53 -10.51 1.89 0.78
N PHE A 54 -10.02 0.88 0.09
CA PHE A 54 -9.39 0.98 -1.22
C PHE A 54 -10.23 0.23 -2.25
N GLN A 55 -10.28 0.75 -3.47
CA GLN A 55 -11.01 0.13 -4.58
C GLN A 55 -10.20 0.21 -5.87
N CYS A 56 -10.15 -0.89 -6.61
CA CYS A 56 -9.50 -0.98 -7.90
C CYS A 56 -10.10 -2.17 -8.66
N ASP A 57 -10.46 -1.97 -9.93
CA ASP A 57 -10.96 -3.02 -10.82
C ASP A 57 -12.05 -3.92 -10.22
N SER A 58 -13.03 -3.29 -9.56
CA SER A 58 -14.12 -3.94 -8.81
C SER A 58 -13.70 -4.73 -7.56
N TYR A 59 -12.42 -4.89 -7.28
CA TYR A 59 -11.93 -5.36 -5.99
C TYR A 59 -12.11 -4.29 -4.93
N GLU A 60 -12.32 -4.76 -3.71
CA GLU A 60 -12.40 -3.92 -2.53
C GLU A 60 -11.41 -4.39 -1.48
N VAL A 61 -10.78 -3.44 -0.82
CA VAL A 61 -9.89 -3.72 0.31
C VAL A 61 -10.22 -2.80 1.45
N VAL A 62 -10.28 -3.33 2.66
CA VAL A 62 -10.50 -2.55 3.87
C VAL A 62 -9.35 -2.78 4.83
N TRP A 63 -8.65 -1.71 5.18
CA TRP A 63 -7.68 -1.69 6.25
C TRP A 63 -8.32 -1.13 7.52
N PHE A 64 -8.41 -1.98 8.53
CA PHE A 64 -8.92 -1.67 9.86
C PHE A 64 -7.74 -1.36 10.79
N LEU A 65 -7.67 -0.13 11.32
CA LEU A 65 -6.54 0.32 12.13
C LEU A 65 -6.52 -0.30 13.53
N GLU A 66 -7.68 -0.42 14.18
CA GLU A 66 -7.76 -0.90 15.56
C GLU A 66 -7.48 -2.41 15.64
N GLU A 67 -7.89 -3.15 14.61
CA GLU A 67 -7.74 -4.60 14.51
C GLU A 67 -6.39 -5.04 13.90
N ASP A 68 -5.58 -4.12 13.38
CA ASP A 68 -4.36 -4.42 12.60
C ASP A 68 -4.65 -5.34 11.40
N GLU A 69 -5.79 -5.21 10.73
CA GLU A 69 -6.21 -6.13 9.67
C GLU A 69 -6.38 -5.44 8.31
N ILE A 70 -5.90 -6.11 7.25
CA ILE A 70 -6.23 -5.79 5.86
C ILE A 70 -7.06 -6.94 5.30
N LYS A 71 -8.28 -6.63 4.84
CA LYS A 71 -9.20 -7.59 4.23
C LYS A 71 -9.41 -7.27 2.76
N TYR A 72 -9.19 -8.26 1.91
CA TYR A 72 -9.31 -8.17 0.46
C TYR A 72 -10.54 -8.93 0.00
N PHE A 73 -11.38 -8.28 -0.81
CA PHE A 73 -12.63 -8.81 -1.30
C PHE A 73 -12.62 -8.89 -2.82
N SER A 74 -13.18 -9.98 -3.36
CA SER A 74 -13.39 -10.18 -4.79
C SER A 74 -14.45 -9.22 -5.34
N PRO A 75 -14.56 -9.09 -6.68
CA PRO A 75 -15.65 -8.33 -7.31
C PRO A 75 -17.06 -8.83 -6.93
N CYS A 76 -17.18 -10.08 -6.50
CA CYS A 76 -18.43 -10.66 -6.02
C CYS A 76 -18.68 -10.41 -4.51
N GLY A 77 -17.76 -9.72 -3.82
CA GLY A 77 -17.83 -9.44 -2.39
C GLY A 77 -17.33 -10.56 -1.48
N GLU A 78 -16.70 -11.59 -2.04
CA GLU A 78 -16.15 -12.71 -1.25
C GLU A 78 -14.80 -12.31 -0.64
N LEU A 79 -14.55 -12.69 0.62
CA LEU A 79 -13.26 -12.47 1.26
C LEU A 79 -12.19 -13.39 0.63
N LEU A 80 -11.21 -12.79 -0.05
CA LEU A 80 -10.11 -13.51 -0.68
C LEU A 80 -8.92 -13.72 0.27
N LYS A 81 -8.59 -12.70 1.06
CA LYS A 81 -7.44 -12.72 1.98
C LYS A 81 -7.69 -11.82 3.17
N CYS A 82 -7.21 -12.24 4.33
CA CYS A 82 -7.08 -11.42 5.53
C CYS A 82 -5.64 -11.52 6.03
N SER A 83 -5.02 -10.40 6.34
CA SER A 83 -3.63 -10.34 6.81
C SER A 83 -3.43 -9.25 7.85
N SER A 84 -2.47 -9.44 8.76
CA SER A 84 -2.01 -8.34 9.62
C SER A 84 -1.42 -7.22 8.77
N ALA A 85 -1.72 -5.97 9.11
CA ALA A 85 -1.18 -4.82 8.40
C ALA A 85 0.34 -4.71 8.62
N ILE A 86 0.81 -4.94 9.84
CA ILE A 86 2.24 -4.97 10.18
C ILE A 86 2.97 -6.10 9.42
N SER A 87 2.43 -7.31 9.44
CA SER A 87 3.05 -8.45 8.73
C SER A 87 3.10 -8.22 7.23
N ALA A 88 2.01 -7.74 6.63
CA ALA A 88 1.94 -7.49 5.19
C ALA A 88 2.92 -6.40 4.74
N ILE A 89 3.12 -5.35 5.56
CA ILE A 89 4.16 -4.34 5.30
C ILE A 89 5.55 -4.97 5.32
N HIS A 90 5.86 -5.77 6.35
CA HIS A 90 7.17 -6.39 6.48
C HIS A 90 7.47 -7.37 5.33
N GLU A 91 6.48 -8.17 4.94
CA GLU A 91 6.56 -9.05 3.77
C GLU A 91 6.84 -8.26 2.50
N TYR A 92 6.10 -7.18 2.24
CA TYR A 92 6.30 -6.34 1.06
C TYR A 92 7.69 -5.67 1.05
N GLU A 93 8.15 -5.15 2.19
CA GLU A 93 9.48 -4.53 2.29
C GLU A 93 10.61 -5.55 2.06
N SER A 94 10.43 -6.80 2.48
CA SER A 94 11.40 -7.87 2.23
C SER A 94 11.52 -8.25 0.75
N VAL A 95 10.41 -8.16 0.00
CA VAL A 95 10.37 -8.43 -1.45
C VAL A 95 10.86 -7.24 -2.26
N ALA A 96 10.50 -6.01 -1.86
CA ALA A 96 10.90 -4.80 -2.56
C ALA A 96 12.40 -4.48 -2.43
N ALA A 97 13.08 -5.01 -1.41
CA ALA A 97 14.53 -4.86 -1.24
C ALA A 97 15.37 -5.66 -2.25
N ASP A 98 14.74 -6.59 -2.98
CA ASP A 98 15.42 -7.50 -3.93
C ASP A 98 15.22 -7.08 -5.40
N GLU A 99 14.49 -5.99 -5.68
CA GLU A 99 14.39 -5.45 -7.04
C GLU A 99 15.71 -4.76 -7.45
N PRO A 100 16.38 -5.20 -8.54
CA PRO A 100 17.56 -4.51 -9.03
C PRO A 100 17.15 -3.13 -9.53
N GLN A 101 17.63 -2.07 -8.86
CA GLN A 101 17.53 -0.71 -9.36
C GLN A 101 18.19 -0.64 -10.74
N GLU A 102 17.39 -0.66 -11.81
CA GLU A 102 17.89 -0.42 -13.17
C GLU A 102 18.58 0.94 -13.21
N SER A 103 19.90 0.87 -13.33
CA SER A 103 20.78 2.00 -13.51
C SER A 103 20.57 2.57 -14.90
N HIS A 104 19.65 3.52 -15.02
CA HIS A 104 19.62 4.44 -16.15
C HIS A 104 20.83 5.39 -16.09
N GLN A 105 22.03 4.86 -16.35
CA GLN A 105 23.17 5.66 -16.78
C GLN A 105 22.98 6.05 -18.25
N SER A 106 22.31 7.19 -18.42
CA SER A 106 22.65 8.27 -19.34
C SER A 106 23.63 7.88 -20.46
N ARG A 107 23.10 7.55 -21.65
CA ARG A 107 23.82 7.78 -22.91
C ARG A 107 24.06 9.28 -23.08
N ARG A 108 25.19 9.76 -22.58
CA ARG A 108 25.78 11.02 -23.05
C ARG A 108 26.58 10.71 -24.30
N ALA A 109 26.20 11.39 -25.38
CA ALA A 109 26.92 11.44 -26.64
C ALA A 109 28.32 12.01 -26.46
N ALA A 110 29.29 11.41 -27.14
CA ALA A 110 30.39 12.05 -27.87
C ALA A 110 31.03 11.00 -28.79
#